data_AF-A0A8C5WYV7-F1
#
_entry.id   AF-A0A8C5WYV7-F1
#
_cell.length_a   1.000
_cell.length_b   1.000
_cell.length_c   1.000
_cell.angle_alpha   90.00
_cell.angle_beta   90.00
_cell.angle_gamma   90.00
#
_symmetry.space_group_name_H-M   'P 1'
#
loop_
_entity.id
_entity.type
_entity.pdbx_description
1 polymer ?
#
loop_
_entity_poly.entity_id
_entity_poly.type
_entity_poly.pdbx_seq_one_letter_code
_entity_poly.pdbx_strand_id
1 'polypeptide(L)' 'MVVDSSNTALRDNEIRSMFRKLHNSYTDVMCNPFYNPGDQIQSRAFDNMVMSMMVQVC' A
#
# COMPACT_ATOMS: atom_id res chain seq x y z
N MET A 1 24.12 19.95 -8.98
CA MET A 1 23.17 18.82 -9.08
C MET A 1 21.77 19.44 -9.07
N VAL A 2 21.19 19.73 -10.24
CA VAL A 2 19.77 20.09 -10.30
C VAL A 2 19.04 18.78 -10.10
N VAL A 3 18.61 18.54 -8.87
CA VAL A 3 17.64 17.48 -8.59
C VAL A 3 16.33 18.02 -9.15
N ASP A 4 15.88 17.46 -10.28
CA ASP A 4 14.65 17.87 -10.94
C ASP A 4 13.48 17.80 -9.96
N SER A 5 12.98 18.95 -9.51
CA SER A 5 11.81 19.05 -8.62
C SER A 5 10.60 18.26 -9.14
N SER A 6 10.52 18.10 -10.46
CA SER A 6 9.54 17.27 -11.15
C SER A 6 9.65 15.78 -10.80
N ASN A 7 10.87 15.25 -10.66
CA ASN A 7 11.09 13.86 -10.27
C ASN A 7 10.69 13.62 -8.81
N THR A 8 10.97 14.58 -7.93
CA THR A 8 10.55 14.49 -6.51
C THR A 8 9.03 14.54 -6.40
N ALA A 9 8.36 15.43 -7.13
CA ALA A 9 6.90 15.56 -7.11
C ALA A 9 6.20 14.31 -7.67
N LEU A 10 6.72 13.71 -8.75
CA LEU A 10 6.20 12.45 -9.31
C LEU A 10 6.34 11.30 -8.31
N ARG A 11 7.51 11.15 -7.69
CA ARG A 11 7.73 10.13 -6.65
C ARG A 11 6.84 10.32 -5.44
N ASP A 12 6.66 11.55 -4.96
CA ASP A 12 5.76 11.84 -3.84
C ASP A 12 4.32 11.46 -4.15
N ASN A 13 3.87 11.67 -5.39
CA ASN A 13 2.53 11.32 -5.82
C ASN A 13 2.32 9.80 -5.90
N GLU A 14 3.33 9.07 -6.39
CA GLU A 14 3.34 7.61 -6.39
C GLU A 14 3.33 7.06 -4.97
N ILE A 15 4.17 7.58 -4.09
CA ILE A 15 4.20 7.22 -2.67
C ILE A 15 2.84 7.45 -2.01
N ARG A 16 2.21 8.60 -2.25
CA ARG A 16 0.86 8.89 -1.73
C ARG A 16 -0.18 7.90 -2.24
N SER A 17 -0.11 7.57 -3.53
CA SER A 17 -1.00 6.59 -4.17
C SER A 17 -0.79 5.20 -3.58
N MET A 18 0.46 4.81 -3.31
CA MET A 18 0.79 3.56 -2.63
C MET A 18 0.15 3.54 -1.23
N PHE A 19 0.44 4.51 -0.37
CA PHE A 19 -0.14 4.53 0.98
C PHE A 19 -1.67 4.50 0.99
N ARG A 20 -2.31 5.18 0.03
CA ARG A 20 -3.78 5.13 -0.12
C ARG A 20 -4.27 3.73 -0.47
N LYS A 21 -3.63 3.04 -1.42
CA LYS A 21 -3.96 1.64 -1.78
C LYS A 21 -3.76 0.69 -0.61
N LEU A 22 -2.65 0.85 0.12
CA LEU A 22 -2.34 0.06 1.32
C LEU A 22 -3.43 0.22 2.37
N HIS A 23 -3.79 1.47 2.68
CA HIS A 23 -4.81 1.79 3.67
C HIS A 23 -6.18 1.19 3.29
N ASN A 24 -6.62 1.35 2.04
CA ASN A 24 -7.89 0.82 1.58
C ASN A 24 -7.96 -0.71 1.74
N SER A 25 -6.92 -1.43 1.30
CA SER A 25 -6.91 -2.89 1.42
C SER A 25 -6.86 -3.35 2.88
N TYR A 26 -6.15 -2.60 3.74
CA TYR A 26 -6.16 -2.83 5.18
C TYR A 26 -7.57 -2.65 5.77
N THR A 27 -8.27 -1.57 5.41
CA THR A 27 -9.64 -1.33 5.87
C THR A 27 -10.61 -2.40 5.37
N ASP A 28 -10.43 -2.92 4.16
CA ASP A 28 -11.25 -4.02 3.64
C ASP A 28 -11.10 -5.30 4.49
N VAL A 29 -9.90 -5.58 5.01
CA VAL A 29 -9.66 -6.69 5.94
C VAL A 29 -10.26 -6.39 7.30
N MET A 30 -10.00 -5.21 7.88
CA MET A 30 -10.45 -4.85 9.22
C MET A 30 -11.97 -4.74 9.35
N CYS A 31 -12.64 -4.29 8.29
CA CYS A 31 -14.09 -4.18 8.23
C CYS A 31 -14.77 -5.49 7.79
N ASN A 32 -14.01 -6.55 7.54
CA ASN A 32 -14.57 -7.85 7.23
C ASN A 32 -15.19 -8.47 8.50
N PRO A 33 -16.49 -8.82 8.52
CA PRO A 33 -17.15 -9.35 9.72
C PRO A 33 -16.61 -10.72 10.19
N PHE A 34 -15.79 -11.38 9.38
CA PHE A 34 -15.13 -12.65 9.70
C PHE A 34 -13.67 -12.48 10.15
N TYR A 35 -13.15 -11.25 10.16
CA TYR A 35 -11.83 -10.98 10.71
C TYR A 35 -11.94 -10.73 12.22
N ASN A 36 -11.10 -11.42 12.99
CA ASN A 36 -11.00 -11.21 14.43
C ASN A 36 -9.96 -10.11 14.71
N PRO A 37 -10.33 -9.00 15.37
CA PRO A 37 -9.37 -7.97 15.74
C PRO A 37 -8.25 -8.52 16.63
N GLY A 38 -7.01 -8.22 16.27
CA GLY A 38 -5.81 -8.67 16.99
C GLY A 38 -5.18 -9.93 16.42
N ASP A 39 -5.89 -10.70 15.61
CA ASP A 39 -5.30 -11.81 14.86
C ASP A 39 -4.44 -11.28 13.71
N GLN A 40 -3.42 -12.05 13.32
CA GLN A 40 -2.61 -11.70 12.15
C GLN A 40 -3.49 -11.71 10.88
N ILE A 41 -3.27 -10.73 10.00
CA ILE A 41 -3.90 -10.72 8.67
C ILE A 41 -3.35 -11.89 7.84
N GLN A 42 -4.24 -12.76 7.35
CA GLN A 42 -3.91 -13.92 6.51
C GLN A 42 -4.56 -13.83 5.12
N SER A 43 -5.01 -12.64 4.72
CA SER A 43 -5.70 -12.43 3.45
C SER A 43 -4.71 -12.48 2.28
N ARG A 44 -4.85 -13.50 1.40
CA ARG A 44 -4.06 -13.59 0.15
C ARG A 44 -4.21 -12.36 -0.73
N ALA A 45 -5.39 -11.74 -0.75
CA ALA A 45 -5.63 -10.53 -1.54
C ALA A 45 -4.82 -9.34 -1.00
N PHE A 46 -4.76 -9.20 0.33
CA PHE A 46 -3.93 -8.20 0.99
C PHE A 46 -2.43 -8.45 0.71
N ASP A 47 -1.97 -9.70 0.85
CA ASP A 47 -0.57 -10.07 0.60
C ASP A 47 -0.14 -9.77 -0.84
N ASN A 48 -0.96 -10.14 -1.83
CA ASN A 48 -0.68 -9.88 -3.24
C ASN A 48 -0.61 -8.37 -3.53
N MET A 49 -1.48 -7.58 -2.90
CA MET A 49 -1.47 -6.11 -3.03
C MET A 49 -0.15 -5.55 -2.48
N VAL A 50 0.26 -5.94 -1.26
CA VAL A 50 1.53 -5.51 -0.65
C VAL A 50 2.73 -5.92 -1.51
N MET A 51 2.77 -7.17 -1.98
CA MET A 51 3.83 -7.65 -2.88
C MET A 51 3.93 -6.83 -4.16
N SER A 52 2.80 -6.49 -4.79
CA SER A 52 2.79 -5.69 -6.02
C SER A 52 3.42 -4.32 -5.83
N MET A 53 3.33 -3.75 -4.62
CA MET A 53 3.95 -2.47 -4.29
C MET A 53 5.45 -2.61 -4.07
N MET A 54 5.90 -3.67 -3.39
CA MET A 54 7.31 -3.91 -3.12
C MET A 54 8.12 -4.14 -4.40
N VAL A 55 7.55 -4.86 -5.37
CA VAL A 55 8.19 -5.08 -6.69
C VAL A 55 8.36 -3.77 -7.47
N GLN A 56 7.50 -2.79 -7.24
CA GLN A 56 7.53 -1.51 -7.94
C GLN A 56 8.53 -0.50 -7.32
N VAL A 57 9.04 -0.78 -6.12
CA VAL A 57 9.96 0.09 -5.37
C VAL A 57 11.44 -0.30 -5.58
N CYS A 58 11.72 -1.45 -6.20
CA CYS A 58 13.08 -1.92 -6.52
C CYS A 58 13.54 -1.53 -7.92
#